data_AF-A0A959FD88-F1
#
_entry.id   AF-A0A959FD88-F1
#
_cell.length_a   1.000
_cell.length_b   1.000
_cell.length_c   1.000
_cell.angle_alpha   90.00
_cell.angle_beta   90.00
_cell.angle_gamma   90.00
#
_symmetry.space_group_name_H-M   'P 1'
#
loop_
_entity.id
_entity.type
_entity.pdbx_description
1 polymer ?
#
loop_
_entity_poly.entity_id
_entity_poly.type
_entity_poly.pdbx_seq_one_letter_code
_entity_poly.pdbx_strand_id
1 'polypeptide(L)' 'MIEDLLGIPSGWWQNQGSIYRIDLSNPENFSLRIPNGRETGANELWLPGGRTSGGTLEAVTDQIPQANITAIQVIEE' A
#
# COMPACT_ATOMS: atom_id res chain seq x y z
N MET A 1 -7.28 -11.44 -8.45
CA MET A 1 -5.83 -11.47 -8.11
C MET A 1 -5.54 -10.37 -7.10
N ILE A 2 -4.40 -10.39 -6.38
CA ILE A 2 -4.07 -9.28 -5.45
C ILE A 2 -3.92 -7.96 -6.22
N GLU A 3 -3.37 -8.00 -7.43
CA GLU A 3 -3.25 -6.83 -8.31
C GLU A 3 -4.60 -6.13 -8.52
N ASP A 4 -5.66 -6.88 -8.84
CA ASP A 4 -7.02 -6.33 -9.07
C ASP A 4 -7.56 -5.60 -7.85
N LEU A 5 -7.39 -6.16 -6.64
CA LEU A 5 -7.88 -5.57 -5.40
C LEU A 5 -7.16 -4.26 -5.06
N LEU A 6 -5.88 -4.18 -5.43
CA LEU A 6 -5.04 -3.02 -5.17
C LEU A 6 -5.04 -2.02 -6.33
N GLY A 7 -5.68 -2.35 -7.46
CA GLY A 7 -5.70 -1.49 -8.64
C GLY A 7 -4.36 -1.44 -9.37
N ILE A 8 -3.52 -2.46 -9.19
CA ILE A 8 -2.26 -2.63 -9.92
C ILE A 8 -2.60 -3.17 -11.31
N PRO A 9 -2.04 -2.59 -12.39
CA PRO A 9 -2.31 -3.10 -13.73
C PRO A 9 -1.86 -4.56 -13.85
N SER A 10 -2.71 -5.39 -14.46
CA SER A 10 -2.42 -6.82 -14.66
C SER A 10 -1.05 -7.02 -15.31
N GLY A 11 -0.22 -7.90 -14.76
CA GLY A 11 1.09 -8.19 -15.35
C GLY A 11 2.24 -7.38 -14.77
N TRP A 12 1.98 -6.43 -13.85
CA TRP A 12 3.01 -5.54 -13.34
C TRP A 12 3.87 -6.11 -12.23
N TRP A 13 3.37 -7.05 -11.43
CA TRP A 13 4.16 -7.67 -10.37
C TRP A 13 4.87 -8.95 -10.77
N GLN A 14 4.61 -9.47 -11.97
CA GLN A 14 5.20 -10.69 -12.47
C GLN A 14 6.68 -10.48 -12.81
N ASN A 15 7.52 -11.39 -12.34
CA ASN A 15 8.97 -11.36 -12.50
C ASN A 15 9.62 -10.12 -11.87
N GLN A 16 8.98 -9.50 -10.87
CA GLN A 16 9.53 -8.37 -10.11
C GLN A 16 10.23 -8.81 -8.81
N GLY A 17 10.33 -10.12 -8.58
CA GLY A 17 10.88 -10.71 -7.36
C GLY A 17 9.79 -11.03 -6.33
N SER A 18 10.23 -11.34 -5.11
CA SER A 18 9.32 -11.74 -4.04
C SER A 18 8.43 -10.60 -3.57
N ILE A 19 7.15 -10.89 -3.35
CA ILE A 19 6.20 -9.93 -2.80
C ILE A 19 6.17 -10.05 -1.28
N TYR A 20 6.20 -8.91 -0.60
CA TYR A 20 6.13 -8.80 0.85
C TYR A 20 4.88 -8.03 1.29
N ARG A 21 4.25 -8.47 2.38
CA ARG A 21 3.26 -7.73 3.15
C ARG A 21 3.93 -7.12 4.38
N ILE A 22 3.66 -5.85 4.63
CA ILE A 22 4.14 -5.16 5.83
C ILE A 22 2.98 -5.02 6.81
N ASP A 23 3.10 -5.65 7.97
CA ASP A 23 2.13 -5.54 9.05
C ASP A 23 2.62 -4.48 10.05
N LEU A 24 1.75 -3.53 10.39
CA LEU A 24 1.99 -2.45 11.35
C LEU A 24 0.97 -2.54 12.49
N SER A 25 1.45 -2.37 13.73
CA SER A 25 0.58 -2.22 14.90
C SER A 25 0.29 -0.75 15.20
N ASN A 26 -0.96 -0.44 15.56
CA ASN A 26 -1.42 0.88 16.01
C ASN A 26 -1.06 2.04 15.04
N PRO A 27 -1.50 1.98 13.76
CA PRO A 27 -1.18 2.98 12.75
C PRO A 27 -1.60 4.41 13.11
N GLU A 28 -2.61 4.57 13.97
CA GLU A 28 -3.09 5.86 14.49
C GLU A 28 -2.02 6.66 15.22
N ASN A 29 -0.96 6.02 15.74
CA ASN A 29 0.17 6.68 16.38
C ASN A 29 1.08 7.42 15.39
N PHE A 30 0.89 7.24 14.07
CA PHE A 30 1.72 7.81 13.00
C PHE A 30 0.93 8.76 12.10
N SER A 31 0.04 9.57 12.68
CA SER A 31 -0.74 10.58 11.94
C SER A 31 -1.57 10.00 10.78
N LEU A 32 -2.26 8.87 11.04
CA LEU A 32 -3.11 8.19 10.07
C LEU A 32 -4.19 9.13 9.51
N ARG A 33 -4.29 9.22 8.18
CA ARG A 33 -5.22 10.11 7.48
C ARG A 33 -5.58 9.60 6.09
N ILE A 34 -6.68 10.13 5.54
CA ILE A 34 -7.06 9.89 4.14
C ILE A 34 -6.10 10.67 3.22
N PRO A 35 -5.54 10.05 2.16
CA PRO A 35 -4.68 10.75 1.21
C PRO A 35 -5.44 11.86 0.48
N ASN A 36 -4.72 12.91 0.10
CA ASN A 36 -5.26 14.02 -0.68
C ASN A 36 -4.68 14.14 -2.10
N GLY A 37 -3.79 13.22 -2.49
CA GLY A 37 -3.19 13.15 -3.81
C GLY A 37 -1.97 14.06 -4.00
N ARG A 38 -1.52 14.74 -2.94
CA ARG A 38 -0.31 15.58 -2.94
C ARG A 38 0.87 14.89 -2.25
N GLU A 39 0.69 13.66 -1.79
CA GLU A 39 1.72 12.85 -1.19
C GLU A 39 2.76 12.41 -2.24
N THR A 40 4.02 12.30 -1.81
CA THR A 40 5.06 11.67 -2.62
C THR A 40 4.65 10.22 -2.90
N GLY A 41 4.53 9.86 -4.18
CA GLY A 41 4.10 8.52 -4.62
C GLY A 41 2.68 8.48 -5.19
N ALA A 42 1.87 9.53 -5.00
CA ALA A 42 0.61 9.68 -5.73
C ALA A 42 0.89 9.75 -7.25
N ASN A 43 0.05 9.08 -8.04
CA ASN A 43 0.22 8.95 -9.49
C ASN A 43 -1.14 8.99 -10.20
N GLU A 44 -1.15 8.81 -11.53
CA GLU A 44 -2.36 8.89 -12.36
C GLU A 44 -3.45 7.86 -12.03
N LEU A 45 -3.11 6.78 -11.30
CA LEU A 45 -4.06 5.75 -10.85
C LEU A 45 -4.69 6.07 -9.49
N TRP A 46 -4.18 7.07 -8.76
CA TRP A 46 -4.73 7.46 -7.46
C TRP A 46 -6.13 8.06 -7.61
N LEU A 47 -7.02 7.72 -6.67
CA LEU A 47 -8.38 8.23 -6.60
C LEU A 47 -8.67 8.89 -5.25
N PRO A 48 -9.43 10.00 -5.20
CA PRO A 48 -9.86 10.58 -3.94
C PRO A 48 -10.87 9.67 -3.22
N GLY A 49 -10.86 9.71 -1.88
CA GLY A 49 -11.89 9.05 -1.05
C GLY A 49 -11.40 7.87 -0.20
N GLY A 50 -10.09 7.64 -0.11
CA GLY A 50 -9.52 6.64 0.80
C GLY A 50 -9.71 5.21 0.32
N ARG A 51 -9.70 5.01 -1.00
CA ARG A 51 -9.71 3.69 -1.63
C ARG A 51 -8.75 3.67 -2.81
N THR A 52 -8.07 2.55 -2.99
CA THR A 52 -7.32 2.26 -4.22
C THR A 52 -8.28 2.20 -5.41
N SER A 53 -7.75 2.29 -6.63
CA SER A 53 -8.54 2.09 -7.86
C SER A 53 -9.15 0.68 -7.98
N GLY A 54 -8.63 -0.29 -7.23
CA GLY A 54 -9.20 -1.63 -7.05
C GLY A 54 -10.28 -1.75 -5.96
N GLY A 55 -10.55 -0.67 -5.22
CA GLY A 55 -11.62 -0.59 -4.21
C GLY A 55 -11.21 -0.95 -2.78
N THR A 56 -9.96 -1.36 -2.55
CA THR A 56 -9.42 -1.61 -1.20
C THR A 56 -9.24 -0.30 -0.43
N LEU A 57 -9.41 -0.31 0.89
CA LEU A 57 -9.21 0.88 1.72
C LEU A 57 -7.76 1.37 1.64
N GLU A 58 -7.58 2.69 1.55
CA GLU A 58 -6.29 3.36 1.43
C GLU A 58 -6.19 4.51 2.45
N ALA A 59 -5.04 4.59 3.10
CA ALA A 59 -4.69 5.64 4.05
C ALA A 59 -3.18 5.93 3.97
N VAL A 60 -2.77 7.09 4.47
CA VAL A 60 -1.37 7.47 4.59
C VAL A 60 -1.01 7.77 6.04
N THR A 61 0.25 7.51 6.38
CA THR A 61 0.85 7.81 7.68
C THR A 61 2.08 8.68 7.46
N ASP A 62 2.66 9.15 8.55
CA ASP A 62 4.05 9.61 8.54
C ASP A 62 5.00 8.40 8.45
N GLN A 63 6.31 8.65 8.33
CA GLN A 63 7.30 7.58 8.23
C GLN A 63 7.30 6.70 9.48
N ILE A 64 7.16 5.39 9.27
CA ILE A 64 7.11 4.40 10.35
C ILE A 64 8.52 3.85 10.61
N PRO A 65 9.01 3.84 11.87
CA PRO A 65 10.27 3.19 12.20
C PRO A 65 10.24 1.68 11.94
N GLN A 66 11.36 1.11 11.50
CA GLN A 66 11.43 -0.33 11.19
C GLN A 66 11.08 -1.23 12.39
N ALA A 67 11.37 -0.78 13.61
CA ALA A 67 11.02 -1.50 14.84
C ALA A 67 9.51 -1.67 15.06
N ASN A 68 8.66 -0.93 14.34
CA ASN A 68 7.21 -0.98 14.47
C ASN A 68 6.52 -1.83 13.40
N ILE A 69 7.28 -2.41 12.46
CA ILE A 69 6.73 -3.22 11.37
C ILE A 69 7.22 -4.66 11.42
N THR A 70 6.42 -5.57 10.85
CA THR A 70 6.82 -6.94 10.53
C THR A 70 6.67 -7.16 9.04
N ALA A 71 7.73 -7.61 8.37
CA ALA A 71 7.69 -7.98 6.97
C ALA A 71 7.42 -9.48 6.81
N ILE A 72 6.44 -9.83 5.98
CA ILE A 72 6.03 -11.21 5.71
C ILE A 72 6.13 -11.42 4.21
N GLN A 73 6.92 -12.41 3.79
CA GLN A 73 6.97 -12.81 2.38
C GLN A 73 5.67 -13.55 2.05
N VAL A 74 4.94 -13.07 1.04
CA VAL A 74 3.63 -13.63 0.66
C VAL A 74 3.67 -14.43 -0.63
N ILE A 75 4.63 -14.16 -1.52
CA ILE A 75 4.85 -14.91 -2.77
C ILE A 75 6.37 -15.10 -2.96
N GLU A 76 6.80 -16.35 -3.14
CA GLU A 76 8.09 -16.68 -3.76
C GLU A 76 7.90 -16.65 -5.29
N GLU A 77 8.78 -15.93 -5.98
CA GLU A 77 8.96 -16.05 -7.43
C GLU A 77 10.17 -16.93 -7.73
#